data_AF-Q1CX15-F1
#
_entry.id   AF-Q1CX15-F1
#
_cell.length_a   1.000
_cell.length_b   1.000
_cell.length_c   1.000
_cell.angle_alpha   90.00
_cell.angle_beta   90.00
_cell.angle_gamma   90.00
#
_symmetry.space_group_name_H-M   'P 1'
#
loop_
_entity.id
_entity.type
_entity.pdbx_description
1 polymer ?
#
loop_
_entity_poly.entity_id
_entity_poly.type
_entity_poly.pdbx_seq_one_letter_code
_entity_poly.pdbx_strand_id
1 'polypeptide(L)'
;MRYVLPRMDEQLGMMVGKAAREARARLGLTQVEVAALVDMHPMVYSRVERGKMVPSAGMLRRLSMVLRISTDELLGLARPGKDERRELEKEPPLLRRLVTLARELDDVKLEALVTMARALTR
;
A
#
# COMPACT_ATOMS: atom_id res chain seq x y z
N MET A 1 -21.76 32.87 -3.03
CA MET A 1 -20.90 31.86 -2.38
C MET A 1 -19.96 31.31 -3.44
N ARG A 2 -18.67 31.70 -3.45
CA ARG A 2 -17.71 31.23 -4.46
C ARG A 2 -17.16 29.87 -4.02
N TYR A 3 -17.55 28.81 -4.73
CA TYR A 3 -16.91 27.50 -4.60
C TYR A 3 -15.51 27.63 -5.22
N VAL A 4 -14.46 27.59 -4.38
CA VAL A 4 -13.08 27.52 -4.88
C VAL A 4 -12.81 26.04 -5.13
N LEU A 5 -12.73 25.65 -6.40
CA LEU A 5 -12.34 24.29 -6.75
C LEU A 5 -10.93 24.03 -6.18
N PRO A 6 -10.71 22.88 -5.52
CA PRO A 6 -9.39 22.53 -5.01
C PRO A 6 -8.37 22.59 -6.14
N ARG A 7 -7.16 23.07 -5.83
CA ARG A 7 -6.06 23.07 -6.80
C ARG A 7 -5.79 21.62 -7.21
N MET A 8 -5.41 21.41 -8.47
CA MET A 8 -5.14 20.07 -9.04
C MET A 8 -4.24 19.22 -8.12
N ASP A 9 -3.25 19.84 -7.48
CA ASP A 9 -2.34 19.20 -6.53
C ASP A 9 -3.03 18.74 -5.23
N GLU A 10 -4.02 19.47 -4.72
CA GLU A 10 -4.77 19.05 -3.53
C GLU A 10 -5.63 17.82 -3.83
N GLN A 11 -6.26 17.79 -5.00
CA GLN A 11 -7.08 16.66 -5.43
C GLN A 11 -6.21 15.42 -5.67
N LEU A 12 -5.03 15.60 -6.28
CA LEU A 12 -4.05 14.53 -6.45
C LEU A 12 -3.51 14.03 -5.10
N GLY A 13 -3.18 14.95 -4.18
CA GLY A 13 -2.75 14.61 -2.83
C GLY A 13 -3.79 13.78 -2.07
N MET A 14 -5.08 14.17 -2.13
CA MET A 14 -6.17 13.41 -1.52
C MET A 14 -6.30 12.00 -2.12
N MET A 15 -6.20 11.88 -3.44
CA MET A 15 -6.28 10.59 -4.14
C MET A 15 -5.16 9.64 -3.72
N VAL A 16 -3.91 10.12 -3.77
CA VAL A 16 -2.74 9.35 -3.36
C VAL A 16 -2.80 9.00 -1.88
N GLY A 17 -3.20 9.94 -1.03
CA GLY A 17 -3.34 9.71 0.41
C GLY A 17 -4.36 8.65 0.75
N LYS A 18 -5.52 8.67 0.08
CA LYS A 18 -6.56 7.65 0.24
C LYS A 18 -6.06 6.27 -0.18
N ALA A 19 -5.50 6.14 -1.38
CA ALA A 19 -4.98 4.86 -1.87
C ALA A 19 -3.88 4.30 -0.96
N ALA A 20 -2.95 5.16 -0.50
CA ALA A 20 -1.90 4.75 0.41
C ALA A 20 -2.44 4.23 1.75
N ARG A 21 -3.43 4.93 2.33
CA ARG A 21 -4.09 4.53 3.57
C ARG A 21 -4.80 3.18 3.44
N GLU A 22 -5.54 2.99 2.35
CA GLU A 22 -6.27 1.75 2.09
C GLU A 22 -5.32 0.56 1.92
N ALA A 23 -4.27 0.71 1.11
CA ALA A 23 -3.26 -0.33 0.92
C ALA A 23 -2.53 -0.65 2.22
N ARG A 24 -2.14 0.37 3.00
CA ARG A 24 -1.55 0.17 4.32
C ARG A 24 -2.46 -0.66 5.23
N ALA A 25 -3.74 -0.30 5.31
CA ALA A 25 -4.71 -1.01 6.14
C ALA A 25 -4.89 -2.46 5.70
N ARG A 26 -4.92 -2.75 4.39
CA ARG A 26 -4.96 -4.12 3.86
C ARG A 26 -3.74 -4.95 4.26
N LEU A 27 -2.57 -4.31 4.37
CA LEU A 27 -1.33 -4.97 4.79
C LEU A 27 -1.19 -5.10 6.32
N GLY A 28 -2.14 -4.57 7.11
CA GLY A 28 -2.06 -4.57 8.57
C GLY A 28 -0.92 -3.73 9.14
N LEU A 29 -0.39 -2.77 8.37
CA LEU A 29 0.75 -1.94 8.77
C LEU A 29 0.28 -0.67 9.49
N THR A 30 1.07 -0.23 10.47
CA THR A 30 0.95 1.08 11.11
C THR A 30 1.59 2.18 10.25
N GLN A 31 1.23 3.45 10.50
CA GLN A 31 1.88 4.58 9.82
C GLN A 31 3.38 4.65 10.11
N VAL A 32 3.82 4.24 11.30
CA VAL A 32 5.22 4.21 11.71
C VAL A 32 5.99 3.13 10.95
N GLU A 33 5.42 1.94 10.81
CA GLU A 33 6.04 0.84 10.05
C GLU A 33 6.20 1.20 8.58
N VAL A 34 5.18 1.78 7.93
CA VAL A 34 5.32 2.23 6.54
C VAL A 34 6.38 3.31 6.44
N ALA A 35 6.34 4.33 7.31
CA ALA A 35 7.32 5.42 7.31
C ALA A 35 8.77 4.91 7.41
N ALA A 36 9.02 3.91 8.27
CA ALA A 36 10.33 3.26 8.37
C ALA A 36 10.70 2.51 7.08
N LEU A 37 9.77 1.76 6.47
CA LEU A 37 10.01 1.00 5.24
C LEU A 37 10.29 1.88 4.01
N VAL A 38 9.72 3.08 3.94
CA VAL A 38 9.99 4.05 2.86
C VAL A 38 11.07 5.09 3.20
N ASP A 39 11.76 4.91 4.33
CA ASP A 39 12.79 5.81 4.85
C ASP A 39 12.31 7.27 4.93
N MET A 40 11.24 7.50 5.69
CA MET A 40 10.70 8.83 5.94
C MET A 40 10.23 8.99 7.38
N HIS A 41 10.15 10.25 7.82
CA HIS A 41 9.62 10.57 9.13
C HIS A 41 8.10 10.25 9.22
N PRO A 42 7.58 9.68 10.32
CA PRO A 42 6.15 9.34 10.46
C PRO A 42 5.19 10.50 10.18
N MET A 43 5.56 11.73 10.58
CA MET A 43 4.77 12.93 10.27
C MET A 43 4.65 13.23 8.77
N VAL A 44 5.67 12.88 7.97
CA VAL A 44 5.63 13.03 6.51
C VAL A 44 4.62 12.05 5.94
N TYR A 45 4.70 10.78 6.34
CA TYR A 45 3.74 9.76 5.90
C TYR A 45 2.29 10.11 6.32
N SER A 46 2.09 10.61 7.53
CA SER A 46 0.79 11.11 8.00
C SER A 46 0.24 12.27 7.14
N ARG A 47 1.10 13.15 6.61
CA ARG A 47 0.67 14.21 5.68
C ARG A 47 0.26 13.64 4.33
N VAL A 48 0.95 12.61 3.85
CA VAL A 48 0.59 11.89 2.61
C VAL A 48 -0.80 11.29 2.76
N GLU A 49 -1.07 10.47 3.78
CA GLU A 49 -2.39 9.82 3.96
C GLU A 49 -3.56 10.80 4.10
N ARG A 50 -3.30 12.01 4.60
CA ARG A 50 -4.30 13.08 4.74
C ARG A 50 -4.44 13.96 3.50
N GLY A 51 -3.68 13.68 2.43
CA GLY A 51 -3.65 14.49 1.21
C GLY A 51 -3.11 15.90 1.40
N LYS A 52 -2.30 16.12 2.44
CA LYS A 52 -1.66 17.42 2.75
C LYS A 52 -0.28 17.57 2.11
N MET A 53 0.10 16.63 1.25
CA MET A 53 1.35 16.58 0.51
C MET A 53 1.15 15.70 -0.73
N VAL A 54 1.58 16.19 -1.89
CA VAL A 54 1.74 15.37 -3.09
C VAL A 54 3.14 14.76 -3.04
N PRO A 55 3.28 13.42 -3.03
CA PRO A 55 4.59 12.80 -3.05
C PRO A 55 5.32 13.05 -4.39
N SER A 56 6.64 13.17 -4.36
CA SER A 56 7.44 13.19 -5.59
C SER A 56 7.35 11.85 -6.32
N ALA A 57 7.70 11.79 -7.60
CA ALA A 57 7.75 10.54 -8.37
C ALA A 57 8.63 9.47 -7.70
N GLY A 58 9.76 9.86 -7.13
CA GLY A 58 10.64 8.95 -6.38
C GLY A 58 9.99 8.40 -5.10
N MET A 59 9.20 9.22 -4.41
CA MET A 59 8.44 8.79 -3.23
C MET A 59 7.26 7.89 -3.62
N LEU A 60 6.52 8.21 -4.68
CA LEU A 60 5.47 7.36 -5.25
C LEU A 60 5.99 5.96 -5.57
N ARG A 61 7.16 5.85 -6.21
CA ARG A 61 7.80 4.56 -6.50
C ARG A 61 8.12 3.76 -5.24
N ARG A 62 8.63 4.40 -4.18
CA ARG A 62 8.92 3.70 -2.92
C ARG A 62 7.64 3.24 -2.23
N LEU A 63 6.62 4.11 -2.21
CA LEU A 63 5.31 3.79 -1.66
C LEU A 63 4.66 2.62 -2.40
N SER A 64 4.69 2.59 -3.73
CA SER A 64 4.12 1.49 -4.53
C SER A 64 4.76 0.14 -4.18
N MET A 65 6.09 0.12 -3.99
CA MET A 65 6.81 -1.09 -3.59
C MET A 65 6.46 -1.56 -2.18
N VAL A 66 6.44 -0.64 -1.20
CA VAL A 66 6.17 -0.98 0.21
C VAL A 66 4.70 -1.34 0.44
N LEU A 67 3.78 -0.61 -0.19
CA LEU A 67 2.34 -0.80 -0.07
C LEU A 67 1.79 -1.88 -1.01
N ARG A 68 2.65 -2.49 -1.83
CA ARG A 68 2.31 -3.58 -2.75
C ARG A 68 1.09 -3.25 -3.64
N ILE A 69 1.12 -2.04 -4.20
CA ILE A 69 0.13 -1.56 -5.17
C ILE A 69 0.86 -0.85 -6.30
N SER A 70 0.25 -0.77 -7.48
CA SER A 70 0.86 -0.07 -8.61
C SER A 70 0.87 1.46 -8.42
N THR A 71 1.73 2.16 -9.15
CA THR A 71 1.66 3.63 -9.19
C THR A 71 0.35 4.10 -9.82
N ASP A 72 -0.20 3.36 -10.79
CA ASP A 72 -1.53 3.60 -11.34
C ASP A 72 -2.61 3.52 -10.25
N GLU A 73 -2.54 2.57 -9.32
CA GLU A 73 -3.47 2.51 -8.19
C GLU A 73 -3.30 3.68 -7.24
N LEU A 74 -2.05 4.05 -6.89
CA LEU A 74 -1.77 5.25 -6.08
C LEU A 74 -2.33 6.53 -6.73
N LEU A 75 -2.25 6.63 -8.05
CA LEU A 75 -2.72 7.79 -8.83
C LEU A 75 -4.19 7.68 -9.24
N GLY A 76 -4.93 6.66 -8.80
CA GLY A 76 -6.34 6.45 -9.17
C GLY A 76 -6.58 6.18 -10.67
N LEU A 77 -5.57 5.70 -11.38
CA LEU A 77 -5.59 5.33 -12.80
C LEU A 77 -5.79 3.82 -13.02
N ALA A 78 -5.67 3.01 -11.97
CA ALA A 78 -5.85 1.56 -12.04
C ALA A 78 -7.22 1.17 -12.60
N ARG A 79 -7.23 0.18 -13.49
CA ARG A 79 -8.47 -0.35 -14.07
C ARG A 79 -8.81 -1.68 -13.38
N PRO A 80 -10.01 -1.81 -12.78
CA PRO A 80 -10.37 -3.03 -12.04
C PRO A 80 -10.25 -4.28 -12.92
N GLY A 81 -9.61 -5.31 -12.38
CA GLY A 81 -9.49 -6.65 -12.98
C GLY A 81 -8.33 -6.90 -13.96
N LYS A 82 -7.63 -5.87 -14.44
CA LYS A 82 -6.45 -6.05 -15.32
C LYS A 82 -5.13 -6.18 -14.54
N ASP A 83 -4.95 -5.35 -13.51
CA ASP A 83 -3.69 -5.30 -12.77
C ASP A 83 -3.56 -6.46 -11.77
N GLU A 84 -4.63 -6.81 -11.06
CA GLU A 84 -4.67 -7.96 -10.12
C GLU A 84 -4.34 -9.29 -10.81
N ARG A 85 -4.90 -9.54 -12.01
CA ARG A 85 -4.58 -10.74 -12.80
C ARG A 85 -3.12 -10.78 -13.22
N ARG A 86 -2.59 -9.63 -13.65
CA ARG A 86 -1.20 -9.47 -14.09
C ARG A 86 -0.19 -9.61 -12.93
N GLU A 87 -0.58 -9.26 -11.70
CA GLU A 87 0.25 -9.45 -10.51
C GLU A 87 0.28 -10.91 -10.04
N LEU A 88 -0.88 -11.58 -9.98
CA LEU A 88 -0.97 -13.00 -9.63
C LEU A 88 -0.18 -13.90 -10.60
N GLU A 89 -0.13 -13.52 -11.88
CA GLU A 89 0.67 -14.21 -12.89
C GLU A 89 2.19 -14.11 -12.64
N LYS A 90 2.66 -13.04 -12.00
CA LYS A 90 4.09 -12.79 -11.71
C LYS A 90 4.60 -13.46 -10.43
N GLU A 91 3.72 -13.88 -9.53
CA GLU A 91 4.15 -14.49 -8.27
C GLU A 91 4.77 -15.88 -8.47
N PRO A 92 5.82 -16.24 -7.69
CA PRO A 92 6.35 -17.59 -7.69
C PRO A 92 5.25 -18.62 -7.36
N PRO A 93 5.23 -19.80 -8.00
CA PRO A 93 4.22 -20.84 -7.73
C PRO A 93 4.07 -21.19 -6.25
N LEU A 94 5.18 -21.15 -5.50
CA LEU A 94 5.19 -21.42 -4.07
C LEU A 94 4.44 -20.36 -3.26
N LEU A 95 4.55 -19.08 -3.64
CA LEU A 95 3.84 -18.00 -2.97
C LEU A 95 2.33 -18.11 -3.21
N ARG A 96 1.92 -18.40 -4.45
CA ARG A 96 0.49 -18.66 -4.74
C ARG A 96 -0.06 -19.81 -3.90
N ARG A 97 0.68 -20.91 -3.80
CA ARG A 97 0.30 -22.06 -2.97
C ARG A 97 0.21 -21.69 -1.48
N LEU A 98 1.14 -20.88 -0.98
CA LEU A 98 1.11 -20.39 0.40
C LEU A 98 -0.16 -19.57 0.67
N VAL A 99 -0.51 -18.63 -0.23
CA VAL A 99 -1.73 -17.82 -0.11
C VAL A 99 -2.98 -18.68 -0.13
N THR A 100 -3.06 -19.68 -1.02
CA THR A 100 -4.18 -20.63 -1.07
C THR A 100 -4.34 -21.36 0.26
N LEU A 101 -3.26 -21.87 0.85
CA LEU A 101 -3.30 -22.57 2.13
C LEU A 101 -3.65 -21.63 3.30
N ALA A 102 -3.13 -20.40 3.28
CA ALA A 102 -3.35 -19.43 4.34
C ALA A 102 -4.83 -19.01 4.47
N ARG A 103 -5.59 -18.99 3.37
CA ARG A 103 -7.02 -18.65 3.37
C ARG A 103 -7.90 -19.62 4.15
N GLU A 104 -7.41 -20.84 4.38
CA GLU A 104 -8.12 -21.90 5.10
C GLU A 104 -7.79 -21.91 6.61
N LEU A 105 -6.92 -21.01 7.07
CA LEU A 105 -6.44 -20.95 8.44
C LEU A 105 -7.28 -20.00 9.30
N ASP A 106 -7.41 -20.32 10.58
CA ASP A 106 -7.94 -19.39 11.59
C ASP A 106 -6.88 -18.36 12.03
N ASP A 107 -7.31 -17.31 12.74
CA ASP A 107 -6.46 -16.20 13.16
C ASP A 107 -5.25 -16.67 13.97
N VAL A 108 -5.40 -17.68 14.84
CA VAL A 108 -4.31 -18.23 15.66
C VAL A 108 -3.23 -18.86 14.78
N LYS A 109 -3.63 -19.66 13.78
CA LYS A 109 -2.70 -20.27 12.83
C LYS A 109 -2.06 -19.23 11.91
N LEU A 110 -2.80 -18.19 11.52
CA LEU A 110 -2.27 -17.07 10.73
C LEU A 110 -1.21 -16.28 11.51
N GLU A 111 -1.42 -16.02 12.80
CA GLU A 111 -0.43 -15.35 13.65
C GLU A 111 0.88 -16.15 13.75
N ALA A 112 0.78 -17.48 13.87
CA ALA A 112 1.94 -18.35 13.85
C ALA A 112 2.72 -18.25 12.52
N LEU A 113 2.00 -18.25 11.38
CA LEU A 113 2.61 -18.11 10.06
C LEU A 113 3.31 -16.76 9.89
N VAL A 114 2.69 -15.66 10.36
CA VAL A 114 3.31 -14.33 10.36
C VAL A 114 4.58 -14.30 11.22
N THR A 115 4.55 -14.93 12.39
CA THR A 115 5.71 -15.02 13.28
C THR A 115 6.87 -15.77 12.61
N MET A 116 6.58 -16.90 11.95
CA MET A 116 7.59 -17.66 11.19
C MET A 116 8.18 -16.83 10.05
N ALA A 117 7.34 -16.13 9.27
CA ALA A 117 7.81 -15.27 8.18
C ALA A 117 8.73 -14.14 8.67
N ARG A 118 8.40 -13.54 9.82
CA ARG A 118 9.23 -12.52 10.50
C ARG A 118 10.58 -13.08 10.97
N ALA A 119 10.61 -14.32 11.46
CA ALA A 119 11.85 -14.97 11.88
C ALA A 119 12.80 -15.23 10.69
N LEU A 120 12.25 -15.53 9.51
CA LEU A 120 13.00 -15.76 8.28
C LEU A 120 13.51 -14.49 7.58
N THR A 121 13.07 -13.30 8.02
CA THR A 121 13.42 -11.99 7.44
C THR A 121 14.36 -11.16 8.30
N ARG A 122 14.86 -11.73 9.41
CA ARG A 122 15.89 -11.14 10.28
C ARG A 122 17.29 -11.62 9.92
#